data_AF-A0A850SA08-F1
#
_entry.id   AF-A0A850SA08-F1
#
_cell.length_a   1.000
_cell.length_b   1.000
_cell.length_c   1.000
_cell.angle_alpha   90.00
_cell.angle_beta   90.00
_cell.angle_gamma   90.00
#
_symmetry.space_group_name_H-M   'P 1'
#
loop_
_entity.id
_entity.type
_entity.pdbx_description
1 polymer ?
#
loop_
_entity_poly.entity_id
_entity_poly.type
_entity_poly.pdbx_seq_one_letter_code
_entity_poly.pdbx_strand_id
1 'polypeptide(L)'
;MLATLKTIREEATRGMKGPFRFAGRTITDTKSIEGMNLGMVVERTGHQHFAEFDNSQLCYYDISGLEKSRRDEWVAGLLRNHHYVIYAAEPEKAVAFDTTLLEKEE
;
A
#
# COMPACT_ATOMS: atom_id res chain seq x y z
N MET A 1 6.05 -7.09 13.71
CA MET A 1 5.24 -6.44 12.66
C MET A 1 4.16 -7.37 12.13
N LEU A 2 4.50 -8.54 11.56
CA LEU A 2 3.51 -9.48 11.00
C LEU A 2 2.40 -9.87 11.99
N ALA A 3 2.76 -10.27 13.22
CA ALA A 3 1.78 -10.62 14.26
C ALA A 3 0.78 -9.49 14.52
N THR A 4 1.28 -8.25 14.62
CA THR A 4 0.44 -7.05 14.79
C THR A 4 -0.52 -6.85 13.61
N LEU A 5 -0.06 -7.05 12.37
CA LEU A 5 -0.91 -6.94 11.18
C LEU A 5 -1.99 -8.02 11.13
N LYS A 6 -1.67 -9.25 11.54
CA LYS A 6 -2.66 -10.34 11.68
C LYS A 6 -3.74 -9.96 12.68
N THR A 7 -3.34 -9.54 13.88
CA THR A 7 -4.27 -9.11 14.93
C THR A 7 -5.15 -7.96 14.45
N ILE A 8 -4.59 -6.91 13.83
CA ILE A 8 -5.40 -5.78 13.32
C ILE A 8 -6.48 -6.26 12.34
N ARG A 9 -6.13 -7.16 11.40
CA ARG A 9 -7.07 -7.67 10.39
C ARG A 9 -8.14 -8.58 11.00
N GLU A 10 -7.75 -9.46 11.92
CA GLU A 10 -8.68 -10.34 12.65
C GLU A 10 -9.69 -9.52 13.47
N GLU A 11 -9.22 -8.53 14.22
CA GLU A 11 -10.07 -7.64 15.00
C GLU A 11 -11.01 -6.82 14.11
N ALA A 12 -10.49 -6.26 13.01
CA ALA A 12 -11.28 -5.42 12.08
C ALA A 12 -12.38 -6.18 11.33
N THR A 13 -12.30 -7.52 11.30
CA THR A 13 -13.25 -8.38 10.57
C THR A 13 -14.10 -9.25 11.50
N ARG A 14 -13.94 -9.10 12.83
CA ARG A 14 -14.63 -9.96 13.80
C ARG A 14 -16.15 -9.88 13.64
N GLY A 15 -16.78 -11.04 13.47
CA GLY A 15 -18.23 -11.17 13.32
C GLY A 15 -18.74 -10.81 11.92
N MET A 16 -17.87 -10.47 10.98
CA MET A 16 -18.22 -10.20 9.59
C MET A 16 -18.09 -11.48 8.74
N LYS A 17 -18.79 -11.52 7.60
CA LYS A 17 -18.66 -12.58 6.60
C LYS A 17 -17.82 -12.06 5.43
N GLY A 18 -16.78 -12.80 5.08
CA GLY A 18 -15.92 -12.48 3.94
C GLY A 18 -16.59 -12.67 2.57
N PRO A 19 -15.89 -12.31 1.47
CA PRO A 19 -14.48 -11.88 1.43
C PRO A 19 -14.27 -10.44 1.92
N PHE A 20 -13.07 -10.13 2.39
CA PHE A 20 -12.72 -8.80 2.91
C PHE A 20 -11.95 -7.96 1.90
N ARG A 21 -12.32 -6.68 1.79
CA ARG A 21 -11.55 -5.66 1.09
C ARG A 21 -11.24 -4.52 2.05
N PHE A 22 -9.96 -4.30 2.32
CA PHE A 22 -9.49 -3.15 3.09
C PHE A 22 -9.17 -2.01 2.13
N ALA A 23 -9.86 -0.88 2.29
CA ALA A 23 -9.59 0.34 1.54
C ALA A 23 -8.91 1.35 2.47
N GLY A 24 -7.74 1.84 2.07
CA GLY A 24 -6.94 2.78 2.85
C GLY A 24 -5.58 2.21 3.27
N ARG A 25 -4.94 2.91 4.20
CA ARG A 25 -3.57 2.65 4.64
C ARG A 25 -3.55 2.38 6.13
N THR A 26 -2.74 1.42 6.58
CA THR A 26 -2.49 1.20 8.01
C THR A 26 -1.71 2.36 8.62
N ILE A 27 -0.71 2.88 7.91
CA ILE A 27 0.03 4.08 8.30
C ILE A 27 -0.42 5.23 7.41
N THR A 28 -1.10 6.21 8.00
CA THR A 28 -1.67 7.35 7.27
C THR A 28 -0.75 8.56 7.20
N ASP A 29 0.21 8.65 8.12
CA ASP A 29 1.24 9.70 8.12
C ASP A 29 2.26 9.45 7.01
N THR A 30 2.13 10.25 5.96
CA THR A 30 3.08 10.31 4.85
C THR A 30 3.71 11.69 4.69
N LYS A 31 3.52 12.55 5.69
CA LYS A 31 4.07 13.92 5.74
C LYS A 31 5.37 13.97 6.53
N SER A 32 5.64 12.96 7.36
CA SER A 32 6.89 12.78 8.07
C SER A 32 7.76 11.68 7.47
N ILE A 33 9.08 11.81 7.63
CA ILE A 33 10.05 10.79 7.23
C ILE A 33 9.83 9.48 8.02
N GLU A 34 9.53 9.60 9.31
CA GLU A 34 9.26 8.44 10.19
C GLU A 34 8.02 7.67 9.74
N GLY A 35 6.92 8.37 9.48
CA GLY A 35 5.67 7.78 8.97
C GLY A 35 5.88 7.10 7.63
N MET A 36 6.60 7.73 6.70
CA MET A 36 6.95 7.13 5.41
C MET A 36 7.79 5.85 5.57
N ASN A 37 8.79 5.85 6.46
CA ASN A 37 9.62 4.68 6.73
C ASN A 37 8.81 3.53 7.35
N LEU A 38 8.01 3.83 8.37
CA LEU A 38 7.16 2.83 9.02
C LEU A 38 6.13 2.27 8.03
N GLY A 39 5.53 3.14 7.20
CA GLY A 39 4.66 2.75 6.10
C GLY A 39 5.33 1.72 5.19
N MET A 40 6.55 1.98 4.72
CA MET A 40 7.28 1.04 3.84
C MET A 40 7.61 -0.31 4.51
N VAL A 41 7.84 -0.33 5.82
CA VAL A 41 8.05 -1.59 6.56
C VAL A 41 6.75 -2.38 6.63
N VAL A 42 5.64 -1.70 6.90
CA VAL A 42 4.30 -2.29 6.95
C VAL A 42 3.88 -2.82 5.58
N GLU A 43 4.03 -2.03 4.51
CA GLU A 43 3.68 -2.43 3.14
C GLU A 43 4.47 -3.68 2.72
N ARG A 44 5.79 -3.69 2.91
CA ARG A 44 6.63 -4.86 2.60
C ARG A 44 6.21 -6.10 3.37
N THR A 45 6.00 -5.97 4.68
CA THR A 45 5.55 -7.10 5.51
C THR A 45 4.17 -7.59 5.08
N GLY A 46 3.24 -6.68 4.79
CA GLY A 46 1.88 -7.01 4.34
C GLY A 46 1.90 -7.74 3.00
N HIS A 47 2.68 -7.27 2.04
CA HIS A 47 2.77 -7.88 0.72
C HIS A 47 3.48 -9.24 0.72
N GLN A 48 4.57 -9.39 1.48
CA GLN A 48 5.28 -10.69 1.61
C GLN A 48 4.39 -11.80 2.16
N HIS A 49 3.42 -11.44 3.00
CA HIS A 49 2.49 -12.38 3.64
C HIS A 49 1.06 -12.23 3.10
N PHE A 50 0.88 -11.62 1.91
CA PHE A 50 -0.44 -11.24 1.41
C PHE A 50 -1.40 -12.44 1.32
N ALA A 51 -0.90 -13.58 0.82
CA ALA A 51 -1.66 -14.82 0.69
C ALA A 51 -2.16 -15.38 2.03
N GLU A 52 -1.50 -15.06 3.16
CA GLU A 52 -1.90 -15.53 4.49
C GLU A 52 -3.10 -14.77 5.06
N PHE A 53 -3.44 -13.60 4.50
CA PHE A 53 -4.48 -12.74 5.06
C PHE A 53 -5.88 -12.94 4.46
N ASP A 54 -6.01 -13.77 3.41
CA ASP A 54 -7.26 -14.05 2.68
C ASP A 54 -8.13 -12.80 2.43
N ASN A 55 -7.50 -11.75 1.93
CA ASN A 55 -8.19 -10.49 1.66
C ASN A 55 -7.63 -9.75 0.45
N SER A 56 -8.34 -8.70 0.06
CA SER A 56 -7.85 -7.71 -0.91
C SER A 56 -7.54 -6.39 -0.22
N GLN A 57 -6.53 -5.67 -0.70
CA GLN A 57 -6.16 -4.36 -0.18
C GLN A 57 -6.04 -3.33 -1.30
N LEU A 58 -6.62 -2.16 -1.06
CA LEU A 58 -6.53 -0.99 -1.94
C LEU A 58 -5.96 0.18 -1.14
N CYS A 59 -4.68 0.48 -1.36
CA CYS A 59 -3.99 1.58 -0.70
C CYS A 59 -4.13 2.87 -1.52
N TYR A 60 -4.68 3.93 -0.91
CA TYR A 60 -4.78 5.26 -1.53
C TYR A 60 -3.65 6.17 -1.02
N TYR A 61 -2.92 6.78 -1.94
CA TYR A 61 -1.84 7.72 -1.65
C TYR A 61 -2.05 9.04 -2.38
N ASP A 62 -2.18 10.13 -1.63
CA ASP A 62 -2.09 11.49 -2.17
C ASP A 62 -0.62 11.89 -2.31
N ILE A 63 -0.10 11.82 -3.53
CA ILE A 63 1.29 12.12 -3.86
C ILE A 63 1.64 13.59 -3.58
N SER A 64 0.67 14.51 -3.68
CA SER A 64 0.89 15.94 -3.49
C SER A 64 1.30 16.26 -2.05
N GLY A 65 0.73 15.53 -1.10
CA GLY A 65 0.95 15.66 0.34
C GLY A 65 2.13 14.90 0.90
N LEU A 66 2.93 14.20 0.08
CA LEU A 66 4.10 13.46 0.55
C LEU A 66 5.25 14.39 0.94
N GLU A 67 6.00 13.99 1.98
CA GLU A 67 7.30 14.58 2.30
C GLU A 67 8.17 14.59 1.03
N LYS A 68 8.76 15.75 0.73
CA LYS A 68 9.35 16.04 -0.58
C LYS A 68 10.74 15.45 -0.74
N SER A 69 11.55 15.42 0.32
CA SER A 69 12.96 15.02 0.23
C SER A 69 13.13 13.54 -0.13
N ARG A 70 12.14 12.70 0.17
CA ARG A 70 12.16 11.25 -0.10
C ARG A 70 11.02 10.76 -0.99
N ARG A 71 10.29 11.68 -1.62
CA ARG A 71 9.11 11.36 -2.42
C ARG A 71 9.40 10.29 -3.49
N ASP A 72 10.43 10.51 -4.30
CA ASP A 72 10.70 9.65 -5.45
C ASP A 72 11.12 8.24 -5.03
N GLU A 73 12.01 8.15 -4.03
CA GLU A 73 12.44 6.89 -3.44
C GLU A 73 11.26 6.11 -2.87
N TRP A 74 10.37 6.81 -2.17
CA TRP A 74 9.23 6.20 -1.52
C TRP A 74 8.15 5.75 -2.51
N VAL A 75 7.84 6.57 -3.52
CA VAL A 75 6.94 6.19 -4.61
C VAL A 75 7.49 4.97 -5.35
N ALA A 76 8.78 4.97 -5.71
CA ALA A 76 9.41 3.80 -6.33
C ALA A 76 9.32 2.55 -5.44
N GLY A 77 9.51 2.72 -4.12
CA GLY A 77 9.33 1.66 -3.14
C GLY A 77 7.90 1.12 -3.11
N LEU A 78 6.88 1.98 -3.12
CA LEU A 78 5.48 1.57 -3.16
C LEU A 78 5.16 0.78 -4.42
N LEU A 79 5.56 1.30 -5.59
CA LEU A 79 5.29 0.68 -6.88
C LEU A 79 5.85 -0.75 -6.95
N ARG A 80 7.04 -1.00 -6.39
CA ARG A 80 7.64 -2.34 -6.33
C ARG A 80 6.93 -3.34 -5.43
N ASN A 81 6.18 -2.87 -4.43
CA ASN A 81 5.48 -3.76 -3.52
C ASN A 81 4.07 -4.09 -4.00
N HIS A 82 3.47 -3.28 -4.87
CA HIS A 82 2.10 -3.48 -5.35
C HIS A 82 2.08 -4.31 -6.63
N HIS A 83 1.01 -5.10 -6.81
CA HIS A 83 0.79 -5.87 -8.04
C HIS A 83 0.23 -5.00 -9.18
N TYR A 84 -0.68 -4.09 -8.84
CA TYR A 84 -1.34 -3.18 -9.77
C TYR A 84 -1.35 -1.78 -9.21
N VAL A 85 -1.24 -0.79 -10.08
CA VAL A 85 -1.26 0.63 -9.71
C VAL A 85 -2.29 1.34 -10.56
N ILE A 86 -3.05 2.21 -9.91
CA ILE A 86 -3.95 3.17 -10.56
C ILE A 86 -3.37 4.55 -10.31
N TYR A 87 -2.90 5.20 -11.38
CA TYR A 87 -2.51 6.60 -11.32
C TYR A 87 -3.68 7.45 -11.81
N ALA A 88 -4.20 8.32 -10.94
CA ALA A 88 -5.27 9.26 -11.27
C ALA A 88 -4.78 10.69 -11.05
N ALA A 89 -4.54 11.43 -12.15
CA ALA A 89 -4.19 12.85 -12.08
C ALA A 89 -5.42 13.72 -11.78
N GLU A 90 -6.60 13.27 -12.27
CA GLU A 90 -7.93 13.83 -12.04
C GLU A 90 -8.92 12.66 -11.92
N PRO A 91 -10.11 12.84 -11.32
CA PRO A 91 -11.10 11.75 -11.18
C PRO A 91 -11.44 11.04 -12.49
N GLU A 92 -11.48 11.77 -13.60
CA GLU A 92 -11.81 11.26 -14.94
C GLU A 92 -10.57 10.82 -15.74
N LYS A 93 -9.35 11.05 -15.22
CA LYS A 93 -8.07 10.80 -15.90
C LYS A 93 -7.24 9.83 -15.09
N ALA A 94 -7.67 8.57 -15.10
CA ALA A 94 -6.99 7.47 -14.43
C ALA A 94 -6.45 6.45 -15.44
N VAL A 95 -5.26 5.90 -15.16
CA VAL A 95 -4.67 4.79 -15.90
C VAL A 95 -4.30 3.70 -14.90
N ALA A 96 -4.70 2.47 -15.20
CA ALA A 96 -4.31 1.29 -14.45
C ALA A 96 -3.25 0.51 -15.22
N PHE A 97 -2.21 0.04 -14.53
CA PHE A 97 -1.16 -0.77 -15.12
C PHE A 97 -0.60 -1.78 -14.11
N ASP A 98 -0.08 -2.88 -14.64
CA ASP A 98 0.69 -3.87 -13.90
C ASP A 98 2.09 -3.31 -13.61
N THR A 99 2.58 -3.48 -12.39
CA THR A 99 3.86 -2.92 -11.95
C THR A 99 5.07 -3.62 -12.55
N THR A 100 4.91 -4.83 -13.09
CA THR A 100 5.94 -5.52 -13.88
C THR A 100 6.41 -4.70 -15.08
N LEU A 101 5.55 -3.82 -15.62
CA LEU A 101 5.90 -2.91 -16.71
C LEU A 101 6.91 -1.81 -16.29
N LEU A 102 7.15 -1.64 -14.98
CA LEU A 102 8.09 -0.66 -14.42
C LEU A 102 9.46 -1.27 -14.10
N GLU A 103 9.61 -2.59 -14.19
CA GLU A 103 10.89 -3.26 -13.99
C GLU A 103 11.79 -2.95 -15.19
N LYS A 104 13.07 -2.62 -14.92
CA LYS A 104 14.05 -2.49 -16.00
C LYS A 104 14.44 -3.90 -16.44
N GLU A 105 14.50 -4.13 -17.75
CA GLU A 105 15.18 -5.33 -18.29
C GLU A 105 16.61 -5.37 -17.73
N GLU A 106 16.96 -6.49 -17.09
CA GLU A 106 18.30 -6.74 -16.52
C GLU A 106 19.37 -6.90 -17.60
#